data_AF-A0A6A6AF99-F1
#
_entry.id   AF-A0A6A6AF99-F1
#
_cell.length_a   1.000
_cell.length_b   1.000
_cell.length_c   1.000
_cell.angle_alpha   90.00
_cell.angle_beta   90.00
_cell.angle_gamma   90.00
#
_symmetry.space_group_name_H-M   'P 1'
#
loop_
_entity.id
_entity.type
_entity.pdbx_description
1 polymer ?
#
loop_
_entity_poly.entity_id
_entity_poly.type
_entity_poly.pdbx_seq_one_letter_code
_entity_poly.pdbx_strand_id
1 'polypeptide(L)'
;MSKLENLAWDLACKACESDNTILFEQACLTTAKNDLDWFFLRVLRIAIGHEAKAILNHMISCGVDVKTLRPSDVATRPKPSIALLEFLLSHGWDINYRPDKSPGSQPFLWFVTSDDALVKWCLDHGANVSTPKGSRSCDPILETCANSGNLASFKLLRSKGAPLGRRTLHKAVEMAAWGHTGSSNPEKDTEQQRQCRTKHAEHIMMVRYLLNVVGLDVNAPDRPPGCKKGMHSAWGTPICYIPGCGMPERDARELTWLLLDRGADPAPALQIAKEDGNAIFAEDVNAWKAQKGSEKEQKPKHSCCLQ
;
A
#
# COMPACT_ATOMS: atom_id res chain seq x y z
N MET A 1 -27.85 8.65 -20.36
CA MET A 1 -26.98 9.14 -21.44
C MET A 1 -27.72 9.03 -22.75
N SER A 2 -27.72 10.09 -23.55
CA SER A 2 -28.34 10.10 -24.89
C SER A 2 -27.56 9.19 -25.87
N LYS A 3 -28.18 8.80 -26.99
CA LYS A 3 -27.48 8.00 -28.03
C LYS A 3 -26.24 8.70 -28.58
N LEU A 4 -26.27 10.04 -28.66
CA LEU A 4 -25.16 10.87 -29.12
C LEU A 4 -24.02 10.93 -28.09
N GLU A 5 -24.34 11.03 -26.79
CA GLU A 5 -23.34 10.94 -25.72
C GLU A 5 -22.61 9.59 -25.72
N ASN A 6 -23.34 8.48 -25.92
CA ASN A 6 -22.73 7.17 -26.01
C ASN A 6 -21.79 7.06 -27.23
N LEU A 7 -22.20 7.60 -28.39
CA LEU A 7 -21.37 7.61 -29.59
C LEU A 7 -20.09 8.45 -29.40
N ALA A 8 -20.20 9.65 -28.83
CA ALA A 8 -19.05 10.50 -28.53
C ALA A 8 -18.07 9.80 -27.58
N TRP A 9 -18.60 9.12 -26.56
CA TRP A 9 -17.79 8.37 -25.61
C TRP A 9 -17.07 7.19 -26.26
N ASP A 10 -17.76 6.39 -27.09
CA ASP A 10 -17.16 5.25 -27.78
C ASP A 10 -16.05 5.68 -28.76
N LEU A 11 -16.25 6.82 -29.45
CA LEU A 11 -15.23 7.43 -30.31
C LEU A 11 -14.00 7.86 -29.50
N ALA A 12 -14.20 8.50 -28.34
CA ALA A 12 -13.09 8.94 -27.49
C ALA A 12 -12.30 7.77 -26.90
N CYS A 13 -12.97 6.68 -26.48
CA CYS A 13 -12.29 5.47 -26.02
C CYS A 13 -11.39 4.88 -27.12
N LYS A 14 -11.93 4.71 -28.34
CA LYS A 14 -11.15 4.22 -29.49
C LYS A 14 -10.01 5.16 -29.89
N ALA A 15 -10.25 6.47 -29.80
CA ALA A 15 -9.22 7.46 -30.02
C ALA A 15 -8.07 7.25 -29.04
N CYS A 16 -8.35 7.13 -27.74
CA CYS A 16 -7.33 6.90 -26.70
C CYS A 16 -6.59 5.58 -26.90
N GLU A 17 -7.29 4.49 -27.23
CA GLU A 17 -6.69 3.18 -27.50
C GLU A 17 -5.69 3.20 -28.67
N SER A 18 -5.94 4.05 -29.68
CA SER A 18 -5.14 4.13 -30.91
C SER A 18 -4.29 5.40 -31.02
N ASP A 19 -4.28 6.24 -29.98
CA ASP A 19 -3.72 7.61 -29.95
C ASP A 19 -4.07 8.45 -31.20
N ASN A 20 -5.32 8.35 -31.66
CA ASN A 20 -5.79 8.92 -32.93
C ASN A 20 -6.55 10.24 -32.73
N THR A 21 -5.93 11.36 -33.11
CA THR A 21 -6.52 12.70 -32.96
C THR A 21 -7.75 12.93 -33.84
N ILE A 22 -7.86 12.28 -35.01
CA ILE A 22 -9.01 12.43 -35.90
C ILE A 22 -10.27 11.83 -35.25
N LEU A 23 -10.15 10.65 -34.65
CA LEU A 23 -11.27 10.05 -33.90
C LEU A 23 -11.63 10.90 -32.68
N PHE A 24 -10.63 11.51 -32.03
CA PHE A 24 -10.85 12.40 -30.91
C PHE A 24 -11.60 13.68 -31.33
N GLU A 25 -11.23 14.31 -32.44
CA GLU A 25 -11.93 15.46 -33.01
C GLU A 25 -13.39 15.12 -33.37
N GLN A 26 -13.63 13.94 -33.96
CA GLN A 26 -14.99 13.46 -34.23
C GLN A 26 -15.80 13.30 -32.94
N ALA A 27 -15.18 12.78 -31.87
CA ALA A 27 -15.80 12.68 -30.56
C ALA A 27 -16.15 14.05 -29.98
N CYS A 28 -15.26 15.04 -30.13
CA CYS A 28 -15.49 16.43 -29.71
C CYS A 28 -16.65 17.07 -30.47
N LEU A 29 -16.72 16.89 -31.80
CA LEU A 29 -17.81 17.41 -32.64
C LEU A 29 -19.16 16.78 -32.34
N THR A 30 -19.16 15.52 -31.86
CA THR A 30 -20.38 14.80 -31.44
C THR A 30 -20.85 15.22 -30.04
N THR A 31 -19.98 15.87 -29.26
CA THR A 31 -20.27 16.35 -27.91
C THR A 31 -20.88 17.75 -27.96
N ALA A 32 -21.94 17.99 -27.19
CA ALA A 32 -22.52 19.32 -27.09
C ALA A 32 -21.50 20.32 -26.51
N LYS A 33 -21.44 21.53 -27.06
CA LYS A 33 -20.43 22.54 -26.68
C LYS A 33 -20.41 22.82 -25.18
N ASN A 34 -21.56 22.78 -24.52
CA ASN A 34 -21.72 23.06 -23.09
C ASN A 34 -21.17 21.93 -22.20
N ASP A 35 -20.94 20.74 -22.77
CA ASP A 35 -20.49 19.54 -22.05
C ASP A 35 -19.01 19.21 -22.32
N LEU A 36 -18.33 19.98 -23.19
CA LEU A 36 -16.96 19.70 -23.62
C LEU A 36 -15.96 19.66 -22.46
N ASP A 37 -16.07 20.58 -21.49
CA ASP A 37 -15.16 20.61 -20.33
C ASP A 37 -15.27 19.33 -19.50
N TRP A 38 -16.50 18.90 -19.21
CA TRP A 38 -16.76 17.68 -18.47
C TRP A 38 -16.37 16.43 -19.26
N PHE A 39 -16.59 16.46 -20.57
CA PHE A 39 -16.15 15.41 -21.49
C PHE A 39 -14.63 15.25 -21.49
N PHE A 40 -13.88 16.35 -21.60
CA PHE A 40 -12.42 16.34 -21.53
C PHE A 40 -11.90 15.78 -20.21
N LEU A 41 -12.47 16.17 -19.07
CA LEU A 41 -12.10 15.59 -17.77
C LEU A 41 -12.28 14.07 -17.72
N ARG A 42 -13.33 13.54 -18.36
CA ARG A 42 -13.55 12.09 -18.43
C ARG A 42 -12.59 11.38 -19.37
N VAL A 43 -12.31 11.97 -20.52
CA VAL A 43 -11.39 11.40 -21.52
C VAL A 43 -9.94 11.43 -21.00
N LEU A 44 -9.56 12.46 -20.26
CA LEU A 44 -8.22 12.66 -19.73
C LEU A 44 -7.67 11.43 -18.99
N ARG A 45 -8.47 10.83 -18.09
CA ARG A 45 -8.07 9.62 -17.36
C ARG A 45 -7.86 8.40 -18.28
N ILE A 46 -8.65 8.29 -19.34
CA ILE A 46 -8.52 7.20 -20.33
C ILE A 46 -7.27 7.43 -21.18
N ALA A 47 -7.06 8.65 -21.65
CA ALA A 47 -5.88 9.03 -22.41
C ALA A 47 -4.59 8.79 -21.60
N ILE A 48 -4.57 9.10 -20.30
CA ILE A 48 -3.46 8.75 -19.39
C ILE A 48 -3.28 7.23 -19.33
N GLY A 49 -4.36 6.46 -19.09
CA GLY A 49 -4.28 5.00 -18.96
C GLY A 49 -3.81 4.28 -20.23
N HIS A 50 -4.08 4.83 -21.41
CA HIS A 50 -3.57 4.33 -22.70
C HIS A 50 -2.25 4.98 -23.13
N GLU A 51 -1.71 5.91 -22.33
CA GLU A 51 -0.54 6.73 -22.67
C GLU A 51 -0.68 7.45 -24.04
N ALA A 52 -1.89 7.90 -24.37
CA ALA A 52 -2.27 8.53 -25.64
C ALA A 52 -1.75 9.98 -25.71
N LYS A 53 -0.45 10.14 -25.95
CA LYS A 53 0.25 11.43 -25.90
C LYS A 53 -0.26 12.42 -26.94
N ALA A 54 -0.63 12.00 -28.14
CA ALA A 54 -1.16 12.91 -29.15
C ALA A 54 -2.50 13.51 -28.69
N ILE A 55 -3.36 12.69 -28.09
CA ILE A 55 -4.65 13.14 -27.55
C ILE A 55 -4.46 14.03 -26.31
N LEU A 56 -3.55 13.66 -25.40
CA LEU A 56 -3.20 14.51 -24.25
C LEU A 56 -2.70 15.88 -24.71
N ASN A 57 -1.79 15.92 -25.69
CA ASN A 57 -1.27 17.17 -26.24
C ASN A 57 -2.37 18.01 -26.90
N HIS A 58 -3.28 17.38 -27.63
CA HIS A 58 -4.45 18.06 -28.21
C HIS A 58 -5.33 18.67 -27.10
N MET A 59 -5.67 17.91 -26.06
CA MET A 59 -6.47 18.42 -24.93
C MET A 59 -5.79 19.59 -24.22
N ILE A 60 -4.48 19.51 -23.98
CA ILE A 60 -3.70 20.61 -23.38
C ILE A 60 -3.74 21.86 -24.28
N SER A 61 -3.61 21.68 -25.60
CA SER A 61 -3.71 22.80 -26.56
C SER A 61 -5.11 23.46 -26.58
N CYS A 62 -6.15 22.71 -26.22
CA CYS A 62 -7.50 23.23 -26.02
C CYS A 62 -7.72 23.88 -24.65
N GLY A 63 -6.70 23.96 -23.80
CA GLY A 63 -6.75 24.64 -22.50
C GLY A 63 -7.07 23.73 -21.31
N VAL A 64 -7.04 22.40 -21.47
CA VAL A 64 -7.17 21.48 -20.34
C VAL A 64 -5.98 21.65 -19.39
N ASP A 65 -6.26 22.01 -18.14
CA ASP A 65 -5.24 22.17 -17.11
C ASP A 65 -4.75 20.81 -16.60
N VAL A 66 -3.49 20.51 -16.87
CA VAL A 66 -2.82 19.30 -16.35
C VAL A 66 -2.09 19.53 -15.04
N LYS A 67 -1.89 20.79 -14.61
CA LYS A 67 -1.21 21.12 -13.36
C LYS A 67 -1.94 20.51 -12.16
N THR A 68 -3.27 20.52 -12.23
CA THR A 68 -4.18 20.10 -11.17
C THR A 68 -4.72 18.67 -11.36
N LEU A 69 -4.04 17.85 -12.16
CA LEU A 69 -4.34 16.42 -12.28
C LEU A 69 -4.23 15.74 -10.92
N ARG A 70 -5.30 15.04 -10.51
CA ARG A 70 -5.28 14.33 -9.23
C ARG A 70 -4.27 13.20 -9.31
N PRO A 71 -3.49 12.95 -8.24
CA PRO A 71 -2.60 11.80 -8.17
C PRO A 71 -3.26 10.46 -8.53
N SER A 72 -4.52 10.26 -8.14
CA SER A 72 -5.30 9.05 -8.46
C SER A 72 -5.68 8.92 -9.93
N ASP A 73 -5.76 10.04 -10.66
CA ASP A 73 -6.05 10.03 -12.10
C ASP A 73 -4.80 9.65 -12.90
N VAL A 74 -3.61 9.97 -12.36
CA VAL A 74 -2.30 9.62 -12.96
C VAL A 74 -1.84 8.21 -12.55
N ALA A 75 -2.15 7.77 -11.32
CA ALA A 75 -1.79 6.45 -10.80
C ALA A 75 -2.69 5.33 -11.36
N THR A 76 -2.72 5.19 -12.69
CA THR A 76 -3.53 4.21 -13.42
C THR A 76 -3.06 2.77 -13.20
N ARG A 77 -3.86 1.82 -13.70
CA ARG A 77 -3.48 0.41 -13.82
C ARG A 77 -3.64 0.00 -15.29
N PRO A 78 -2.56 -0.45 -15.98
CA PRO A 78 -1.18 -0.59 -15.49
C PRO A 78 -0.57 0.74 -15.04
N LYS A 79 0.50 0.66 -14.23
CA LYS A 79 1.20 1.86 -13.71
C LYS A 79 1.71 2.71 -14.88
N PRO A 80 1.68 4.04 -14.77
CA PRO A 80 2.15 4.91 -15.84
C PRO A 80 3.64 4.71 -16.10
N SER A 81 4.03 4.77 -17.37
CA SER A 81 5.45 4.78 -17.75
C SER A 81 6.12 6.08 -17.32
N ILE A 82 7.43 6.01 -17.06
CA ILE A 82 8.24 7.22 -16.84
C ILE A 82 8.08 8.19 -18.03
N ALA A 83 8.01 7.69 -19.26
CA ALA A 83 7.86 8.53 -20.45
C ALA A 83 6.54 9.30 -20.50
N LEU A 84 5.46 8.78 -19.91
CA LEU A 84 4.21 9.52 -19.74
C LEU A 84 4.34 10.56 -18.62
N LEU A 85 4.95 10.20 -17.49
CA LEU A 85 5.12 11.11 -16.36
C LEU A 85 6.01 12.31 -16.72
N GLU A 86 7.10 12.09 -17.46
CA GLU A 86 7.95 13.16 -18.03
C GLU A 86 7.15 14.09 -18.95
N PHE A 87 6.29 13.50 -19.80
CA PHE A 87 5.40 14.29 -20.66
C PHE A 87 4.47 15.17 -19.83
N LEU A 88 3.83 14.64 -18.78
CA LEU A 88 2.95 15.41 -17.90
C LEU A 88 3.72 16.52 -17.15
N LEU A 89 4.91 16.22 -16.60
CA LEU A 89 5.77 17.21 -15.94
C LEU A 89 6.18 18.33 -16.90
N SER A 90 6.52 18.01 -18.15
CA SER A 90 6.88 19.02 -19.17
C SER A 90 5.73 19.97 -19.52
N HIS A 91 4.49 19.56 -19.26
CA HIS A 91 3.29 20.39 -19.40
C HIS A 91 2.81 21.00 -18.08
N GLY A 92 3.63 20.94 -17.03
CA GLY A 92 3.38 21.63 -15.77
C GLY A 92 2.56 20.85 -14.75
N TRP A 93 2.39 19.53 -14.92
CA TRP A 93 1.81 18.68 -13.88
C TRP A 93 2.58 18.83 -12.56
N ASP A 94 1.88 19.12 -11.48
CA ASP A 94 2.48 19.19 -10.14
C ASP A 94 2.41 17.79 -9.48
N ILE A 95 3.57 17.14 -9.38
CA ILE A 95 3.73 15.81 -8.75
C ILE A 95 3.26 15.78 -7.28
N ASN A 96 3.25 16.94 -6.62
CA ASN A 96 2.81 17.13 -5.25
C ASN A 96 1.37 17.66 -5.16
N TYR A 97 0.69 17.83 -6.30
CA TYR A 97 -0.66 18.39 -6.33
C TYR A 97 -1.63 17.55 -5.50
N ARG A 98 -2.49 18.25 -4.77
CA ARG A 98 -3.53 17.65 -3.96
C ARG A 98 -4.77 18.55 -3.96
N PRO A 99 -5.85 18.12 -4.63
CA PRO A 99 -7.05 18.96 -4.79
C PRO A 99 -7.81 19.16 -3.47
N ASP A 100 -7.79 18.17 -2.56
CA ASP A 100 -8.66 18.17 -1.39
C ASP A 100 -8.00 17.61 -0.12
N LYS A 101 -8.47 18.08 1.03
CA LYS A 101 -8.24 17.43 2.35
C LYS A 101 -9.14 16.22 2.56
N SER A 102 -9.82 15.75 1.50
CA SER A 102 -10.74 14.62 1.55
C SER A 102 -10.02 13.32 1.94
N PRO A 103 -10.74 12.38 2.59
CA PRO A 103 -10.25 11.04 2.81
C PRO A 103 -9.73 10.39 1.53
N GLY A 104 -8.50 9.87 1.56
CA GLY A 104 -7.89 9.18 0.41
C GLY A 104 -7.17 10.05 -0.62
N SER A 105 -7.15 11.38 -0.46
CA SER A 105 -6.32 12.24 -1.32
C SER A 105 -4.85 12.11 -0.90
N GLN A 106 -4.11 11.20 -1.53
CA GLN A 106 -2.68 10.97 -1.29
C GLN A 106 -1.85 11.61 -2.43
N PRO A 107 -0.62 12.08 -2.16
CA PRO A 107 0.31 12.48 -3.22
C PRO A 107 0.66 11.31 -4.15
N PHE A 108 1.10 11.58 -5.38
CA PHE A 108 1.37 10.53 -6.38
C PHE A 108 2.36 9.47 -5.88
N LEU A 109 3.39 9.90 -5.14
CA LEU A 109 4.40 9.03 -4.56
C LEU A 109 3.82 7.90 -3.68
N TRP A 110 2.68 8.09 -3.01
CA TRP A 110 2.02 7.06 -2.19
C TRP A 110 1.44 5.91 -3.02
N PHE A 111 1.05 6.17 -4.27
CA PHE A 111 0.47 5.14 -5.14
C PHE A 111 1.52 4.20 -5.73
N VAL A 112 2.79 4.62 -5.71
CA VAL A 112 3.89 3.92 -6.38
C VAL A 112 4.89 3.32 -5.40
N THR A 113 4.64 3.30 -4.08
CA THR A 113 5.59 2.79 -3.06
C THR A 113 6.01 1.33 -3.22
N SER A 114 5.30 0.57 -4.06
CA SER A 114 5.64 -0.81 -4.43
C SER A 114 6.61 -0.89 -5.63
N ASP A 115 7.00 0.23 -6.21
CA ASP A 115 7.81 0.33 -7.43
C ASP A 115 9.10 1.10 -7.19
N ASP A 116 10.24 0.40 -7.12
CA ASP A 116 11.51 1.06 -6.81
C ASP A 116 11.91 2.09 -7.88
N ALA A 117 11.60 1.82 -9.15
CA ALA A 117 11.93 2.71 -10.26
C ALA A 117 11.09 3.99 -10.21
N LEU A 118 9.76 3.86 -10.03
CA LEU A 118 8.90 5.05 -9.92
C LEU A 118 9.11 5.81 -8.62
N VAL A 119 9.39 5.14 -7.49
CA VAL A 119 9.74 5.83 -6.23
C VAL A 119 11.00 6.66 -6.41
N LYS A 120 12.05 6.08 -7.00
CA LYS A 120 13.30 6.80 -7.28
C LYS A 120 13.04 7.98 -8.20
N TRP A 121 12.32 7.76 -9.31
CA TRP A 121 11.98 8.81 -10.27
C TRP A 121 11.20 9.96 -9.62
N CYS A 122 10.19 9.65 -8.80
CA CYS A 122 9.40 10.67 -8.09
C CYS A 122 10.29 11.53 -7.18
N LEU A 123 11.19 10.91 -6.43
CA LEU A 123 12.11 11.61 -5.53
C LEU A 123 13.11 12.48 -6.29
N ASP A 124 13.63 11.98 -7.42
CA ASP A 124 14.55 12.72 -8.30
C ASP A 124 13.85 13.96 -8.94
N HIS A 125 12.51 13.94 -9.04
CA HIS A 125 11.67 15.03 -9.56
C HIS A 125 10.96 15.85 -8.47
N GLY A 126 11.44 15.80 -7.22
CA GLY A 126 10.97 16.69 -6.16
C GLY A 126 9.65 16.29 -5.48
N ALA A 127 9.22 15.03 -5.59
CA ALA A 127 8.12 14.52 -4.78
C ALA A 127 8.45 14.61 -3.28
N ASN A 128 7.50 15.13 -2.50
CA ASN A 128 7.65 15.33 -1.06
C ASN A 128 7.30 14.04 -0.29
N VAL A 129 8.16 13.68 0.66
CA VAL A 129 7.94 12.53 1.57
C VAL A 129 7.18 12.89 2.85
N SER A 130 7.00 14.19 3.12
CA SER A 130 6.36 14.69 4.33
C SER A 130 4.86 14.37 4.33
N THR A 131 4.33 13.98 5.50
CA THR A 131 2.89 13.82 5.66
C THR A 131 2.19 15.18 5.50
N PRO A 132 1.23 15.33 4.57
CA PRO A 132 0.53 16.59 4.39
C PRO A 132 -0.24 17.01 5.66
N LYS A 133 -0.07 18.26 6.08
CA LYS A 133 -0.76 18.81 7.28
C LYS A 133 -2.27 18.84 7.10
N GLY A 134 -3.01 18.54 8.16
CA GLY A 134 -4.47 18.69 8.21
C GLY A 134 -5.27 17.58 7.51
N SER A 135 -4.60 16.52 7.04
CA SER A 135 -5.30 15.32 6.58
C SER A 135 -5.53 14.38 7.75
N ARG A 136 -6.80 14.13 8.10
CA ARG A 136 -7.17 13.12 9.10
C ARG A 136 -7.01 11.67 8.58
N SER A 137 -6.51 11.51 7.35
CA SER A 137 -6.69 10.30 6.55
C SER A 137 -5.54 9.99 5.59
N CYS A 138 -4.45 10.76 5.62
CA CYS A 138 -3.26 10.50 4.83
C CYS A 138 -2.22 9.95 5.78
N ASP A 139 -2.09 8.62 5.79
CA ASP A 139 -1.06 7.97 6.57
C ASP A 139 0.33 8.44 6.11
N PRO A 140 1.31 8.56 7.01
CA PRO A 140 2.71 8.75 6.64
C PRO A 140 3.14 7.74 5.57
N ILE A 141 3.94 8.16 4.58
CA ILE A 141 4.28 7.31 3.43
C ILE A 141 4.95 5.99 3.85
N LEU A 142 5.68 5.97 4.95
CA LEU A 142 6.29 4.74 5.46
C LEU A 142 5.25 3.73 5.96
N GLU A 143 4.05 4.14 6.38
CA GLU A 143 2.95 3.19 6.64
C GLU A 143 2.45 2.54 5.34
N THR A 144 2.25 3.31 4.28
CA THR A 144 1.86 2.80 2.96
C THR A 144 2.93 1.89 2.36
N CYS A 145 4.20 2.28 2.47
CA CYS A 145 5.30 1.46 1.99
C CYS A 145 5.45 0.16 2.80
N ALA A 146 5.28 0.21 4.13
CA ALA A 146 5.27 -0.97 4.98
C ALA A 146 4.13 -1.93 4.65
N ASN A 147 2.94 -1.40 4.32
CA ASN A 147 1.81 -2.20 3.83
C ASN A 147 2.14 -2.94 2.53
N SER A 148 2.95 -2.35 1.64
CA SER A 148 3.33 -3.00 0.38
C SER A 148 4.41 -4.08 0.49
N GLY A 149 5.10 -4.18 1.64
CA GLY A 149 6.23 -5.11 1.82
C GLY A 149 7.52 -4.71 1.10
N ASN A 150 7.52 -3.66 0.26
CA ASN A 150 8.71 -3.25 -0.49
C ASN A 150 9.76 -2.59 0.42
N LEU A 151 10.76 -3.38 0.80
CA LEU A 151 11.83 -2.97 1.70
C LEU A 151 12.82 -1.98 1.07
N ALA A 152 13.06 -2.08 -0.24
CA ALA A 152 13.99 -1.19 -0.94
C ALA A 152 13.45 0.24 -0.99
N SER A 153 12.21 0.39 -1.46
CA SER A 153 11.48 1.66 -1.42
C SER A 153 11.36 2.22 0.00
N PHE A 154 11.09 1.37 1.01
CA PHE A 154 11.00 1.82 2.40
C PHE A 154 12.32 2.42 2.91
N LYS A 155 13.44 1.73 2.66
CA LYS A 155 14.78 2.21 3.04
C LYS A 155 15.12 3.53 2.33
N LEU A 156 14.82 3.62 1.03
CA LEU A 156 15.04 4.83 0.25
C LEU A 156 14.22 6.01 0.79
N LEU A 157 12.92 5.83 0.99
CA LEU A 157 12.04 6.87 1.54
C LEU A 157 12.50 7.32 2.94
N ARG A 158 12.85 6.37 3.82
CA ARG A 158 13.37 6.69 5.15
C ARG A 158 14.68 7.49 5.07
N SER A 159 15.58 7.15 4.14
CA SER A 159 16.83 7.89 3.92
C SER A 159 16.61 9.35 3.45
N LYS A 160 15.44 9.62 2.84
CA LYS A 160 15.01 10.97 2.43
C LYS A 160 14.22 11.71 3.51
N GLY A 161 14.14 11.19 4.74
CA GLY A 161 13.46 11.83 5.86
C GLY A 161 11.95 11.58 5.92
N ALA A 162 11.45 10.55 5.21
CA ALA A 162 10.04 10.16 5.32
C ALA A 162 9.67 9.83 6.80
N PRO A 163 8.56 10.36 7.32
CA PRO A 163 8.17 10.15 8.71
C PRO A 163 7.68 8.71 8.93
N LEU A 164 8.10 8.12 10.05
CA LEU A 164 7.51 6.89 10.57
C LEU A 164 6.14 7.23 11.16
N GLY A 165 5.15 6.43 10.80
CA GLY A 165 3.82 6.56 11.35
C GLY A 165 3.59 5.61 12.54
N ARG A 166 2.57 5.91 13.35
CA ARG A 166 2.21 5.12 14.53
C ARG A 166 1.86 3.68 14.15
N ARG A 167 1.25 3.50 12.97
CA ARG A 167 0.79 2.21 12.48
C ARG A 167 1.75 1.56 11.50
N THR A 168 3.00 2.02 11.35
CA THR A 168 3.96 1.43 10.42
C THR A 168 4.17 -0.07 10.67
N LEU A 169 4.43 -0.48 11.92
CA LEU A 169 4.56 -1.91 12.26
C LEU A 169 3.24 -2.66 12.12
N HIS A 170 2.13 -2.05 12.56
CA HIS A 170 0.80 -2.61 12.45
C HIS A 170 0.43 -2.96 11.00
N LYS A 171 0.72 -2.06 10.05
CA LYS A 171 0.47 -2.26 8.61
C LYS A 171 1.34 -3.35 8.01
N ALA A 172 2.59 -3.48 8.43
CA ALA A 172 3.44 -4.60 8.01
C ALA A 172 2.92 -5.94 8.54
N VAL A 173 2.52 -6.00 9.82
CA VAL A 173 2.00 -7.21 10.44
C VAL A 173 0.65 -7.63 9.85
N GLU A 174 -0.27 -6.68 9.65
CA GLU A 174 -1.57 -6.90 8.98
C GLU A 174 -1.38 -7.61 7.64
N MET A 175 -0.46 -7.11 6.81
CA MET A 175 -0.22 -7.66 5.47
C MET A 175 0.59 -8.96 5.50
N ALA A 176 1.52 -9.12 6.44
CA ALA A 176 2.22 -10.38 6.65
C ALA A 176 1.26 -11.49 7.10
N ALA A 177 0.28 -11.17 7.95
CA ALA A 177 -0.77 -12.09 8.40
C ALA A 177 -1.71 -12.50 7.25
N TRP A 178 -1.80 -11.68 6.20
CA TRP A 178 -2.52 -12.04 4.97
C TRP A 178 -1.71 -12.97 4.04
N GLY A 179 -0.48 -13.39 4.32
CA GLY A 179 0.14 -14.52 3.60
C GLY A 179 0.14 -15.76 4.50
N HIS A 180 -0.10 -16.99 4.05
CA HIS A 180 0.02 -17.63 2.72
C HIS A 180 -0.95 -18.84 2.63
N THR A 181 -1.37 -19.25 1.41
CA THR A 181 -2.16 -20.47 1.13
C THR A 181 -1.55 -21.32 0.01
N GLY A 182 -0.22 -21.42 -0.05
CA GLY A 182 0.44 -22.30 -1.00
C GLY A 182 0.44 -23.74 -0.51
N SER A 183 0.62 -24.65 -1.47
CA SER A 183 0.66 -26.10 -1.22
C SER A 183 1.67 -26.45 -0.12
N SER A 184 1.42 -27.54 0.60
CA SER A 184 2.38 -28.15 1.52
C SER A 184 3.71 -28.52 0.83
N ASN A 185 3.73 -28.62 -0.51
CA ASN A 185 4.94 -28.85 -1.29
C ASN A 185 5.25 -27.66 -2.24
N PRO A 186 6.25 -26.81 -1.92
CA PRO A 186 6.67 -25.67 -2.75
C PRO A 186 7.13 -26.03 -4.16
N GLU A 187 7.64 -27.24 -4.40
CA GLU A 187 8.12 -27.68 -5.72
C GLU A 187 6.98 -27.87 -6.73
N LYS A 188 5.76 -28.09 -6.24
CA LYS A 188 4.55 -28.27 -7.07
C LYS A 188 3.71 -27.01 -7.18
N ASP A 189 4.21 -25.88 -6.71
CA ASP A 189 3.46 -24.63 -6.76
C ASP A 189 3.20 -24.19 -8.20
N THR A 190 2.02 -23.63 -8.43
CA THR A 190 1.74 -22.81 -9.59
C THR A 190 2.54 -21.51 -9.53
N GLU A 191 2.67 -20.82 -10.67
CA GLU A 191 3.34 -19.51 -10.72
C GLU A 191 2.70 -18.50 -9.77
N GLN A 192 1.36 -18.49 -9.68
CA GLN A 192 0.64 -17.63 -8.74
C GLN A 192 0.99 -17.95 -7.28
N GLN A 193 1.13 -19.23 -6.92
CA GLN A 193 1.51 -19.64 -5.56
C GLN A 193 2.95 -19.22 -5.22
N ARG A 194 3.89 -19.35 -6.17
CA ARG A 194 5.26 -18.85 -6.02
C ARG A 194 5.31 -17.33 -5.81
N GLN A 195 4.51 -16.58 -6.57
CA GLN A 195 4.41 -15.12 -6.40
C GLN A 195 3.81 -14.76 -5.03
N CYS A 196 2.79 -15.48 -4.56
CA CYS A 196 2.25 -15.31 -3.22
C CYS A 196 3.29 -15.60 -2.12
N ARG A 197 4.14 -16.64 -2.27
CA ARG A 197 5.27 -16.90 -1.33
C ARG A 197 6.26 -15.76 -1.30
N THR A 198 6.66 -15.29 -2.47
CA THR A 198 7.62 -14.18 -2.59
C THR A 198 7.10 -12.93 -1.88
N LYS A 199 5.84 -12.56 -2.15
CA LYS A 199 5.18 -11.43 -1.47
C LYS A 199 5.06 -11.62 0.04
N HIS A 200 4.71 -12.83 0.51
CA HIS A 200 4.66 -13.09 1.94
C HIS A 200 6.05 -12.93 2.58
N ALA A 201 7.09 -13.48 1.97
CA ALA A 201 8.47 -13.34 2.44
C ALA A 201 8.91 -11.86 2.50
N GLU A 202 8.54 -11.04 1.50
CA GLU A 202 8.79 -9.59 1.52
C GLU A 202 8.13 -8.90 2.72
N HIS A 203 6.87 -9.23 3.02
CA HIS A 203 6.18 -8.69 4.21
C HIS A 203 6.84 -9.16 5.52
N ILE A 204 7.23 -10.42 5.63
CA ILE A 204 7.97 -10.92 6.80
C ILE A 204 9.32 -10.19 6.94
N MET A 205 10.03 -9.97 5.84
CA MET A 205 11.28 -9.21 5.83
C MET A 205 11.09 -7.76 6.27
N MET A 206 9.98 -7.12 5.86
CA MET A 206 9.60 -5.80 6.36
C MET A 206 9.39 -5.82 7.88
N VAL A 207 8.60 -6.75 8.42
CA VAL A 207 8.39 -6.89 9.88
C VAL A 207 9.70 -7.10 10.62
N ARG A 208 10.57 -7.99 10.13
CA ARG A 208 11.90 -8.22 10.70
C ARG A 208 12.74 -6.95 10.71
N TYR A 209 12.76 -6.19 9.62
CA TYR A 209 13.50 -4.93 9.53
C TYR A 209 12.97 -3.87 10.51
N LEU A 210 11.64 -3.71 10.60
CA LEU A 210 11.01 -2.77 11.51
C LEU A 210 11.31 -3.07 12.99
N LEU A 211 11.35 -4.35 13.37
CA LEU A 211 11.67 -4.75 14.74
C LEU A 211 13.17 -4.68 15.04
N ASN A 212 14.01 -5.20 14.15
CA ASN A 212 15.44 -5.41 14.44
C ASN A 212 16.34 -4.23 14.09
N VAL A 213 15.96 -3.46 13.06
CA VAL A 213 16.82 -2.39 12.53
C VAL A 213 16.22 -1.03 12.83
N VAL A 214 14.89 -0.88 12.68
CA VAL A 214 14.21 0.37 13.07
C VAL A 214 14.02 0.44 14.59
N GLY A 215 13.83 -0.70 15.26
CA GLY A 215 13.63 -0.76 16.70
C GLY A 215 12.24 -0.30 17.13
N LEU A 216 11.21 -0.55 16.32
CA LEU A 216 9.84 -0.23 16.69
C LEU A 216 9.36 -1.12 17.84
N ASP A 217 8.71 -0.51 18.83
CA ASP A 217 8.12 -1.22 19.97
C ASP A 217 7.02 -2.17 19.49
N VAL A 218 7.22 -3.46 19.76
CA VAL A 218 6.31 -4.54 19.38
C VAL A 218 4.96 -4.48 20.14
N ASN A 219 4.89 -3.71 21.23
CA ASN A 219 3.67 -3.52 22.04
C ASN A 219 3.09 -2.09 21.91
N ALA A 220 3.60 -1.27 20.98
CA ALA A 220 3.08 0.08 20.78
C ALA A 220 1.60 0.03 20.33
N PRO A 221 0.70 0.83 20.94
CA PRO A 221 -0.70 0.85 20.51
C PRO A 221 -0.88 1.61 19.18
N ASP A 222 -1.78 1.10 18.34
CA ASP A 222 -2.18 1.71 17.07
C ASP A 222 -2.93 3.06 17.21
N ARG A 223 -3.42 3.37 18.41
CA ARG A 223 -4.14 4.61 18.76
C ARG A 223 -3.46 5.40 19.88
N PRO A 224 -3.71 6.72 19.95
CA PRO A 224 -3.41 7.50 21.15
C PRO A 224 -4.21 6.99 22.37
N PRO A 225 -3.68 7.17 23.59
CA PRO A 225 -4.43 6.91 24.81
C PRO A 225 -5.77 7.66 24.85
N GLY A 226 -6.85 7.00 25.29
CA GLY A 226 -8.17 7.62 25.47
C GLY A 226 -9.15 7.51 24.29
N CYS A 227 -8.72 6.98 23.13
CA CYS A 227 -9.65 6.68 22.03
C CYS A 227 -10.56 5.48 22.36
N LYS A 228 -11.88 5.60 22.15
CA LYS A 228 -12.83 4.50 22.37
C LYS A 228 -12.54 3.31 21.45
N LYS A 229 -12.62 2.07 21.99
CA LYS A 229 -12.61 0.83 21.20
C LYS A 229 -13.80 0.84 20.22
N GLY A 230 -13.61 0.33 19.00
CA GLY A 230 -14.70 0.10 18.02
C GLY A 230 -14.85 1.14 16.90
N MET A 231 -14.12 2.27 16.92
CA MET A 231 -14.21 3.26 15.84
C MET A 231 -13.18 2.98 14.74
N HIS A 232 -13.51 2.10 13.78
CA HIS A 232 -12.78 1.76 12.55
C HIS A 232 -11.34 1.17 12.70
N SER A 233 -11.16 -0.09 12.29
CA SER A 233 -9.88 -0.67 11.78
C SER A 233 -8.65 -0.70 12.71
N ALA A 234 -8.82 -0.71 14.03
CA ALA A 234 -7.71 -0.74 14.98
C ALA A 234 -7.93 -1.82 16.04
N TRP A 235 -6.92 -2.67 16.21
CA TRP A 235 -6.97 -3.90 16.99
C TRP A 235 -6.12 -3.82 18.27
N GLY A 236 -5.36 -2.74 18.46
CA GLY A 236 -4.50 -2.53 19.62
C GLY A 236 -3.03 -2.59 19.26
N THR A 237 -2.32 -3.60 19.75
CA THR A 237 -0.89 -3.80 19.46
C THR A 237 -0.71 -4.57 18.13
N PRO A 238 0.49 -4.60 17.53
CA PRO A 238 0.74 -5.30 16.28
C PRO A 238 0.28 -6.77 16.29
N ILE A 239 0.52 -7.53 17.37
CA ILE A 239 0.12 -8.94 17.44
C ILE A 239 -1.40 -9.15 17.40
N CYS A 240 -2.20 -8.16 17.82
CA CYS A 240 -3.67 -8.22 17.74
C CYS A 240 -4.20 -8.24 16.30
N TYR A 241 -3.42 -7.77 15.33
CA TYR A 241 -3.81 -7.80 13.92
C TYR A 241 -3.78 -9.22 13.34
N ILE A 242 -3.11 -10.19 13.98
CA ILE A 242 -3.10 -11.58 13.50
C ILE A 242 -4.49 -12.22 13.63
N PRO A 243 -5.11 -12.32 14.82
CA PRO A 243 -6.45 -12.87 14.94
C PRO A 243 -7.55 -11.91 14.47
N GLY A 244 -7.37 -10.59 14.66
CA GLY A 244 -8.42 -9.59 14.36
C GLY A 244 -8.70 -9.40 12.86
N CYS A 245 -7.82 -9.83 11.96
CA CYS A 245 -8.07 -9.69 10.51
C CYS A 245 -9.13 -10.66 9.95
N GLY A 246 -9.76 -11.52 10.77
CA GLY A 246 -10.93 -12.30 10.38
C GLY A 246 -10.67 -13.44 9.38
N MET A 247 -9.44 -14.00 9.39
CA MET A 247 -9.04 -15.08 8.47
C MET A 247 -8.44 -16.27 9.24
N PRO A 248 -9.25 -17.06 9.97
CA PRO A 248 -8.78 -18.07 10.90
C PRO A 248 -8.00 -19.22 10.24
N GLU A 249 -8.23 -19.49 8.95
CA GLU A 249 -7.62 -20.63 8.24
C GLU A 249 -6.17 -20.41 7.77
N ARG A 250 -5.57 -19.22 8.02
CA ARG A 250 -4.23 -18.90 7.51
C ARG A 250 -3.13 -19.24 8.51
N ASP A 251 -2.07 -19.87 8.00
CA ASP A 251 -0.85 -20.12 8.77
C ASP A 251 -0.10 -18.80 8.99
N ALA A 252 -0.23 -18.25 10.20
CA ALA A 252 0.48 -17.08 10.67
C ALA A 252 1.54 -17.44 11.73
N ARG A 253 1.94 -18.72 11.82
CA ARG A 253 2.80 -19.21 12.90
C ARG A 253 4.15 -18.52 12.92
N GLU A 254 4.83 -18.45 11.76
CA GLU A 254 6.14 -17.78 11.66
C GLU A 254 6.07 -16.34 12.16
N LEU A 255 5.06 -15.60 11.72
CA LEU A 255 4.84 -14.21 12.10
C LEU A 255 4.52 -14.09 13.60
N THR A 256 3.64 -14.95 14.12
CA THR A 256 3.24 -14.97 15.54
C THR A 256 4.47 -15.19 16.41
N TRP A 257 5.27 -16.20 16.09
CA TRP A 257 6.48 -16.51 16.85
C TRP A 257 7.54 -15.42 16.75
N LEU A 258 7.70 -14.81 15.57
CA LEU A 258 8.58 -13.66 15.40
C LEU A 258 8.22 -12.50 16.34
N LEU A 259 6.93 -12.19 16.50
CA LEU A 259 6.49 -11.13 17.40
C LEU A 259 6.70 -11.51 18.87
N LEU A 260 6.36 -12.75 19.25
CA LEU A 260 6.53 -13.25 20.62
C LEU A 260 8.01 -13.31 21.05
N ASP A 261 8.90 -13.74 20.14
CA ASP A 261 10.34 -13.75 20.37
C ASP A 261 10.92 -12.34 20.58
N ARG A 262 10.19 -11.29 20.17
CA ARG A 262 10.53 -9.88 20.42
C ARG A 262 9.79 -9.28 21.61
N GLY A 263 9.07 -10.08 22.37
CA GLY A 263 8.40 -9.67 23.59
C GLY A 263 6.99 -9.12 23.39
N ALA A 264 6.31 -9.47 22.29
CA ALA A 264 4.88 -9.16 22.15
C ALA A 264 4.07 -9.79 23.28
N ASP A 265 3.16 -9.04 23.89
CA ASP A 265 2.18 -9.58 24.84
C ASP A 265 1.02 -10.24 24.09
N PRO A 266 0.84 -11.57 24.18
CA PRO A 266 -0.25 -12.26 23.50
C PRO A 266 -1.61 -12.04 24.15
N ALA A 267 -1.71 -11.56 25.40
CA ALA A 267 -2.97 -11.56 26.14
C ALA A 267 -4.11 -10.81 25.44
N PRO A 268 -3.91 -9.59 24.89
CA PRO A 268 -4.96 -8.90 24.14
C PRO A 268 -5.36 -9.62 22.85
N ALA A 269 -4.39 -10.21 22.15
CA ALA A 269 -4.64 -10.96 20.92
C ALA A 269 -5.39 -12.28 21.17
N LEU A 270 -5.09 -12.97 22.28
CA LEU A 270 -5.81 -14.17 22.70
C LEU A 270 -7.28 -13.87 23.01
N GLN A 271 -7.58 -12.70 23.57
CA GLN A 271 -8.96 -12.29 23.80
C GLN A 271 -9.71 -12.07 22.49
N ILE A 272 -9.10 -11.38 21.53
CA ILE A 272 -9.68 -11.21 20.18
C ILE A 272 -9.89 -12.57 19.50
N ALA A 273 -8.89 -13.45 19.54
CA ALA A 273 -8.97 -14.79 18.96
C ALA A 273 -10.12 -15.62 19.55
N LYS A 274 -10.38 -15.48 20.86
CA LYS A 274 -11.51 -16.14 21.54
C LYS A 274 -12.86 -15.58 21.08
N GLU A 275 -12.96 -14.26 20.89
CA GLU A 275 -14.18 -13.59 20.42
C GLU A 275 -14.51 -13.95 18.96
N ASP A 276 -13.47 -14.07 18.11
CA ASP A 276 -13.60 -14.36 16.67
C ASP A 276 -13.56 -15.87 16.33
N GLY A 277 -13.40 -16.75 17.33
CA GLY A 277 -13.33 -18.20 17.13
C GLY A 277 -12.06 -18.72 16.44
N ASN A 278 -10.96 -17.96 16.49
CA ASN A 278 -9.67 -18.34 15.91
C ASN A 278 -8.86 -19.23 16.87
N ALA A 279 -9.10 -20.54 16.83
CA ALA A 279 -8.40 -21.52 17.67
C ALA A 279 -6.90 -21.65 17.31
N ILE A 280 -6.55 -21.49 16.03
CA ILE A 280 -5.19 -21.68 15.50
C ILE A 280 -4.20 -20.72 16.17
N PHE A 281 -4.57 -19.44 16.34
CA PHE A 281 -3.71 -18.48 17.02
C PHE A 281 -3.39 -18.88 18.47
N ALA A 282 -4.39 -19.37 19.21
CA ALA A 282 -4.20 -19.82 20.59
C ALA A 282 -3.29 -21.06 20.67
N GLU A 283 -3.43 -22.00 19.72
CA GLU A 283 -2.57 -23.17 19.59
C GLU A 283 -1.12 -22.77 19.32
N ASP A 284 -0.88 -21.82 18.40
CA ASP A 284 0.46 -21.33 18.08
C ASP A 284 1.15 -20.65 19.27
N VAL A 285 0.40 -19.86 20.05
CA VAL A 285 0.91 -19.23 21.28
C VAL A 285 1.28 -20.30 22.32
N ASN A 286 0.47 -21.34 22.48
CA ASN A 286 0.74 -22.44 23.41
C ASN A 286 1.98 -23.25 22.96
N ALA A 287 2.09 -23.53 21.67
CA ALA A 287 3.25 -24.20 21.09
C ALA A 287 4.54 -23.40 21.30
N TRP A 288 4.50 -22.08 21.11
CA TRP A 288 5.63 -21.18 21.39
C TRP A 288 6.04 -21.22 22.88
N LYS A 289 5.07 -21.15 23.80
CA LYS A 289 5.34 -21.22 25.25
C LYS A 289 6.00 -22.54 25.65
N ALA A 290 5.52 -23.66 25.11
CA ALA A 290 6.08 -24.98 25.38
C ALA A 290 7.54 -25.08 24.91
N GLN A 291 7.85 -24.55 23.72
CA GLN A 291 9.22 -24.50 23.21
C GLN A 291 10.14 -23.61 24.07
N LYS A 292 9.69 -22.43 24.49
CA LYS A 292 10.51 -21.58 25.38
C LYS A 292 10.72 -22.18 26.76
N GLY A 293 9.77 -22.98 27.25
CA GLY A 293 9.91 -23.75 28.47
C GLY A 293 11.03 -24.79 28.36
N SER A 294 11.03 -25.60 27.31
CA SER A 294 12.06 -26.63 27.10
C SER A 294 13.46 -26.04 26.84
N GLU A 295 13.55 -24.91 26.12
CA GLU A 295 14.83 -24.19 25.92
C GLU A 295 15.43 -23.66 27.24
N LYS A 296 14.59 -23.27 28.21
CA LYS A 296 15.04 -22.82 29.53
C LYS A 296 15.53 -23.96 30.42
N GLU A 297 14.91 -25.14 30.31
CA GLU A 297 15.29 -26.34 31.05
C GLU A 297 16.61 -26.96 30.54
N GLN A 298 16.94 -26.75 29.26
CA GLN A 298 18.17 -27.28 28.63
C GLN A 298 19.41 -26.39 28.78
N LYS A 299 19.30 -25.16 29.31
CA LYS A 299 20.50 -24.36 29.63
C LYS A 299 21.19 -24.96 30.87
N PRO A 300 22.45 -25.41 30.78
CA PRO A 300 23.15 -25.98 31.93
C PRO A 300 23.23 -24.92 33.03
N LYS A 301 22.85 -25.28 34.25
CA LYS A 301 23.28 -24.55 35.44
C LYS A 301 24.81 -24.66 35.48
N HIS A 302 25.52 -23.67 34.95
CA HIS A 302 26.94 -23.56 35.23
C HIS A 302 27.08 -23.45 36.74
N SER A 303 27.51 -24.54 37.36
CA SER A 303 27.73 -24.62 38.78
C SER A 303 28.75 -23.55 39.15
N CYS A 304 28.34 -22.65 40.02
CA CYS A 304 29.26 -21.90 40.84
C CYS A 304 30.05 -22.92 41.69
N CYS A 305 31.23 -23.32 41.21
CA CYS A 305 32.26 -23.99 42.00
C CYS A 305 33.47 -23.07 42.03
N LEU A 306 33.44 -22.11 42.95
CA LEU A 306 34.62 -21.47 43.52
C LEU A 306 34.39 -21.40 45.03
N GLN A 307 34.84 -22.43 45.73
CA GLN A 307 35.76 -22.37 46.88
C GLN A 307 35.98 -23.78 47.44
#